data_AF-A0A256WPD7-F1
#
_entry.id   AF-A0A256WPD7-F1
#
_cell.length_a   1.000
_cell.length_b   1.000
_cell.length_c   1.000
_cell.angle_alpha   90.00
_cell.angle_beta   90.00
_cell.angle_gamma   90.00
#
_symmetry.space_group_name_H-M   'P 1'
#
loop_
_entity.id
_entity.type
_entity.pdbx_description
1 polymer ?
#
loop_
_entity_poly.entity_id
_entity_poly.type
_entity_poly.pdbx_seq_one_letter_code
_entity_poly.pdbx_strand_id
1 'polypeptide(L)' 'MSILSKLFPSKDYLERGKKIIAIHKGKYTTYYKLLGSDPHLAELYLDFVGRNPDAVYIRWDKERKRFTA' A
#
# COMPACT_ATOMS: atom_id res chain seq x y z
N MET A 1 2.77 -13.84 11.84
CA MET A 1 3.53 -12.57 11.98
C MET A 1 4.02 -12.15 10.61
N SER A 2 3.70 -10.92 10.18
CA SER A 2 4.14 -10.33 8.90
C SER A 2 5.67 -10.28 8.77
N ILE A 3 6.21 -10.63 7.60
CA ILE A 3 7.65 -10.46 7.30
C ILE A 3 7.98 -8.96 7.21
N LEU A 4 7.12 -8.20 6.53
CA LEU A 4 7.29 -6.76 6.34
C LEU A 4 7.15 -5.96 7.65
N SER A 5 6.38 -6.46 8.63
CA SER A 5 6.35 -5.83 9.95
C SER A 5 7.63 -6.01 10.75
N LYS A 6 8.36 -7.11 10.54
CA LYS A 6 9.68 -7.30 11.16
C LYS A 6 10.74 -6.43 10.49
N LEU A 7 10.67 -6.28 9.17
CA LEU A 7 11.62 -5.48 8.38
C LEU A 7 11.48 -3.97 8.61
N PHE A 8 10.28 -3.51 8.97
CA PHE A 8 10.02 -2.09 9.22
C PHE A 8 9.34 -1.86 10.59
N PRO A 9 10.09 -1.83 11.70
CA PRO A 9 9.52 -1.72 13.05
C PRO A 9 9.07 -0.29 13.45
N SER A 10 9.12 0.69 12.54
CA SER A 10 8.79 2.09 12.84
C SER A 10 7.37 2.28 13.38
N LYS A 11 7.23 3.08 14.46
CA LYS A 11 5.94 3.59 14.97
C LYS A 11 5.39 4.73 14.12
N ASP A 12 6.24 5.37 13.30
CA ASP A 12 5.82 6.29 12.25
C ASP A 12 5.38 5.46 11.03
N TYR A 13 4.07 5.37 10.85
CA TYR A 13 3.45 4.63 9.76
C TYR A 13 3.62 5.30 8.39
N LEU A 14 3.77 6.63 8.32
CA LEU A 14 4.06 7.30 7.05
C LEU A 14 5.42 6.88 6.54
N GLU A 15 6.44 6.95 7.40
CA GLU A 15 7.80 6.60 7.02
C GLU A 15 7.93 5.11 6.70
N ARG A 16 7.22 4.27 7.44
CA ARG A 16 7.11 2.84 7.14
C ARG A 16 6.42 2.59 5.80
N GLY A 17 5.33 3.30 5.53
CA GLY A 17 4.62 3.26 4.24
C GLY A 17 5.56 3.57 3.08
N LYS A 18 6.35 4.65 3.19
CA LYS A 18 7.36 5.04 2.19
C LYS A 18 8.36 3.91 1.91
N LYS A 19 8.88 3.28 2.96
CA LYS A 19 9.82 2.15 2.81
C LYS A 19 9.19 0.93 2.14
N ILE A 20 7.93 0.61 2.47
CA ILE A 20 7.22 -0.52 1.87
C ILE A 20 6.91 -0.25 0.39
N ILE A 21 6.42 0.96 0.04
CA ILE A 21 6.13 1.28 -1.36
C ILE A 21 7.40 1.26 -2.23
N ALA A 22 8.56 1.65 -1.68
CA ALA A 22 9.83 1.68 -2.41
C ALA A 22 10.28 0.30 -2.91
N ILE A 23 9.89 -0.78 -2.21
CA ILE A 23 10.24 -2.16 -2.60
C ILE A 23 9.09 -2.92 -3.25
N HIS A 24 7.88 -2.35 -3.30
CA HIS A 24 6.69 -3.04 -3.81
C HIS A 24 6.05 -2.28 -4.99
N LYS A 25 6.39 -2.69 -6.22
CA LYS A 25 5.97 -2.03 -7.48
C LYS A 25 4.49 -1.70 -7.56
N GLY A 26 3.60 -2.62 -7.17
CA GLY A 26 2.15 -2.36 -7.19
C GLY A 26 1.71 -1.22 -6.25
N LYS A 27 2.28 -1.16 -5.04
CA LYS A 27 1.97 -0.13 -4.05
C LYS A 27 2.60 1.21 -4.47
N TYR A 28 3.80 1.18 -5.04
CA TYR A 28 4.44 2.34 -5.67
C TYR A 28 3.55 2.97 -6.75
N THR A 29 3.08 2.17 -7.71
CA THR A 29 2.22 2.67 -8.79
C THR A 29 0.92 3.27 -8.26
N THR A 30 0.28 2.65 -7.25
CA THR A 30 -0.92 3.21 -6.62
C THR A 30 -0.65 4.54 -5.94
N TYR A 31 0.45 4.65 -5.18
CA TYR A 31 0.85 5.90 -4.52
C TYR A 31 1.00 7.05 -5.52
N TYR A 32 1.75 6.86 -6.61
CA TYR A 32 1.95 7.92 -7.60
C TYR A 32 0.69 8.29 -8.37
N LYS A 33 -0.21 7.32 -8.60
CA LYS A 33 -1.54 7.62 -9.16
C LYS A 33 -2.34 8.53 -8.23
N LEU A 34 -2.38 8.19 -6.94
CA LEU A 34 -3.07 9.00 -5.93
C LEU A 34 -2.41 10.38 -5.80
N LEU A 35 -1.09 10.46 -5.83
CA LEU A 35 -0.36 11.73 -5.75
C LEU A 35 -0.73 12.68 -6.89
N GLY A 36 -0.93 12.15 -8.09
CA GLY A 36 -1.37 12.93 -9.25
C GLY A 36 -2.85 13.34 -9.23
N SER A 37 -3.70 12.65 -8.45
CA SER A 37 -5.13 12.96 -8.34
C SER A 37 -5.46 13.82 -7.12
N ASP A 38 -4.92 13.45 -5.96
CA ASP A 38 -5.17 14.07 -4.65
C ASP A 38 -3.99 13.74 -3.71
N PRO A 39 -3.12 14.73 -3.40
CA PRO A 39 -2.00 14.55 -2.49
C PRO A 39 -2.41 14.09 -1.09
N HIS A 40 -3.58 14.49 -0.60
CA HIS A 40 -4.06 14.08 0.72
C HIS A 40 -4.39 12.58 0.76
N LEU A 41 -5.02 12.05 -0.30
CA LEU A 41 -5.24 10.61 -0.43
C LEU A 41 -3.93 9.82 -0.54
N ALA A 42 -2.90 10.40 -1.17
CA ALA A 42 -1.59 9.77 -1.26
C ALA A 42 -0.93 9.61 0.12
N GLU A 43 -1.09 10.60 1.02
CA GLU A 43 -0.61 10.51 2.40
C GLU A 43 -1.38 9.49 3.23
N LEU A 44 -2.71 9.51 3.16
CA LEU A 44 -3.55 8.50 3.83
C LEU A 44 -3.21 7.09 3.35
N TYR A 45 -2.86 6.96 2.07
CA TYR A 45 -2.43 5.69 1.51
C TYR A 45 -1.10 5.20 2.10
N LEU A 46 -0.12 6.09 2.30
CA LEU A 46 1.15 5.74 2.96
C LEU A 46 0.92 5.26 4.39
N ASP A 47 0.10 5.96 5.18
CA ASP A 47 -0.27 5.57 6.54
C ASP A 47 -0.96 4.18 6.54
N PHE A 48 -1.91 3.96 5.61
CA PHE A 48 -2.58 2.68 5.45
C PHE A 48 -1.59 1.54 5.16
N VAL A 49 -0.65 1.72 4.23
CA VAL A 49 0.37 0.71 3.91
C VAL A 49 1.31 0.46 5.09
N GLY A 50 1.68 1.51 5.83
CA GLY A 50 2.53 1.40 7.00
C GLY A 50 1.90 0.58 8.12
N ARG A 51 0.59 0.78 8.36
CA ARG A 51 -0.21 0.02 9.32
C ARG A 51 -0.49 -1.40 8.86
N ASN A 52 -0.72 -1.59 7.56
CA ASN A 52 -1.14 -2.84 6.95
C ASN A 52 -0.12 -3.32 5.91
N PRO A 53 1.08 -3.72 6.34
CA PRO A 53 2.17 -4.05 5.41
C PRO A 53 1.84 -5.23 4.50
N ASP A 54 1.06 -6.19 5.00
CA ASP A 54 0.65 -7.42 4.30
C ASP A 54 -0.65 -7.26 3.51
N ALA A 55 -1.26 -6.07 3.52
CA ALA A 55 -2.44 -5.84 2.70
C ALA A 55 -2.09 -6.02 1.22
N VAL A 56 -2.87 -6.88 0.56
CA VAL A 56 -2.80 -7.18 -0.86
C VAL A 56 -4.03 -6.63 -1.56
N TYR A 57 -3.84 -6.03 -2.73
CA TYR A 57 -4.94 -5.63 -3.59
C TYR A 57 -5.43 -6.84 -4.37
N ILE A 58 -6.61 -7.33 -3.99
CA ILE A 58 -7.37 -8.28 -4.81
C ILE A 58 -8.13 -7.50 -5.87
N ARG A 59 -8.00 -7.92 -7.12
CA ARG A 59 -8.78 -7.37 -8.22
C ARG A 59 -10.09 -8.14 -8.33
N TRP A 60 -11.11 -7.48 -8.84
CA TRP A 60 -12.29 -8.17 -9.30
C TRP A 60 -12.08 -8.58 -10.77
N ASP A 61 -12.69 -9.68 -11.18
CA ASP A 61 -12.88 -9.93 -12.61
C ASP A 61 -13.76 -8.84 -13.24
N LYS A 62 -13.79 -8.78 -14.56
CA LYS A 62 -14.53 -7.72 -15.29
C LYS A 62 -16.01 -7.67 -14.90
N GLU A 63 -16.59 -8.81 -14.52
CA GLU A 63 -17.99 -8.94 -14.14
C GLU A 63 -18.25 -8.74 -12.64
N ARG A 64 -17.20 -8.53 -11.83
CA ARG A 64 -17.25 -8.44 -10.36
C ARG A 64 -17.91 -9.66 -9.70
N LYS A 65 -17.79 -10.84 -10.30
CA LYS A 65 -18.33 -12.10 -9.79
C LYS A 65 -17.34 -12.86 -8.93
N ARG A 66 -16.03 -12.65 -9.14
CA ARG A 66 -14.98 -13.31 -8.36
C ARG A 66 -13.73 -12.44 -8.22
N PHE A 67 -12.97 -12.70 -7.16
CA PHE A 67 -11.64 -12.15 -6.99
C PHE A 67 -10.65 -12.79 -7.98
N THR A 68 -9.78 -11.97 -8.54
CA THR A 68 -8.66 -12.36 -9.38
C THR A 68 -7.37 -11.91 -8.71
N ALA A 69 -6.35 -12.76 -8.75
CA ALA A 69 -4.98 -12.43 -8.35
C ALA A 69 -4.33 -11.44 -9.33
#